data_AF-A0A163XPZ6-F1
#
_entry.id   AF-A0A163XPZ6-F1
#
_cell.length_a   1.000
_cell.length_b   1.000
_cell.length_c   1.000
_cell.angle_alpha   90.00
_cell.angle_beta   90.00
_cell.angle_gamma   90.00
#
_symmetry.space_group_name_H-M   'P 1'
#
loop_
_entity.id
_entity.type
_entity.pdbx_description
1 polymer ?
#
loop_
_entity_poly.entity_id
_entity_poly.type
_entity_poly.pdbx_seq_one_letter_code
_entity_poly.pdbx_strand_id
1 'polypeptide(L)'
;MVGRSQLQHALPITFGYRVASWTAPLLRHLDRLAELRPRVAMVQLGGAVGSLAAMAPHGPEIRRELARRLGLAAPSISWHATRDRFVEVVAWAAQVAASLGKIGLDIVVGSQTELAELSEPSAPGRGVSSTMPQKRNPIGSHSSSGPHG
;
A
#
# COMPACT_ATOMS: atom_id res chain seq x y z
N MET A 1 -16.30 22.77 -5.02
CA MET A 1 -17.19 21.73 -4.44
C MET A 1 -17.37 22.02 -2.95
N VAL A 2 -18.40 21.47 -2.33
CA VAL A 2 -18.61 21.63 -0.88
C VAL A 2 -17.62 20.74 -0.11
N GLY A 3 -16.97 21.28 0.93
CA GLY A 3 -16.21 20.48 1.88
C GLY A 3 -17.18 19.69 2.77
N ARG A 4 -16.75 18.51 3.26
CA ARG A 4 -17.57 17.71 4.18
C ARG A 4 -16.79 17.29 5.42
N SER A 5 -17.34 17.54 6.60
CA SER A 5 -16.84 17.06 7.90
C SER A 5 -17.95 16.28 8.59
N GLN A 6 -17.67 15.04 9.03
CA GLN A 6 -18.71 14.11 9.52
C GLN A 6 -19.89 13.95 8.52
N LEU A 7 -19.56 13.95 7.22
CA LEU A 7 -20.50 13.93 6.10
C LEU A 7 -21.44 15.16 5.99
N GLN A 8 -21.28 16.19 6.84
CA GLN A 8 -22.04 17.44 6.79
C GLN A 8 -21.35 18.49 5.93
N HIS A 9 -22.14 19.36 5.29
CA HIS A 9 -21.59 20.48 4.51
C HIS A 9 -20.77 21.43 5.39
N ALA A 10 -19.58 21.77 4.92
CA ALA A 10 -18.65 22.70 5.54
C ALA A 10 -18.23 23.77 4.51
N LEU A 11 -17.12 24.46 4.76
CA LEU A 11 -16.57 25.46 3.85
C LEU A 11 -16.23 24.88 2.46
N PRO A 12 -16.30 25.69 1.39
CA PRO A 12 -15.94 25.25 0.05
C PRO A 12 -14.49 24.77 -0.05
N ILE A 13 -14.27 23.75 -0.89
CA ILE A 13 -12.94 23.29 -1.31
C ILE A 13 -12.88 23.15 -2.82
N THR A 14 -11.68 23.05 -3.38
CA THR A 14 -11.48 22.67 -4.78
C THR A 14 -11.33 21.14 -4.89
N PHE A 15 -11.63 20.58 -6.06
CA PHE A 15 -11.34 19.17 -6.32
C PHE A 15 -9.82 18.91 -6.28
N GLY A 16 -9.00 19.86 -6.76
CA GLY A 16 -7.54 19.79 -6.67
C GLY A 16 -7.03 19.69 -5.23
N TYR A 17 -7.64 20.38 -4.27
CA TYR A 17 -7.31 20.24 -2.84
C TYR A 17 -7.60 18.81 -2.32
N ARG A 18 -8.73 18.23 -2.72
CA ARG A 18 -9.09 16.84 -2.38
C ARG A 18 -8.06 15.86 -2.93
N VAL A 19 -7.68 16.01 -4.21
CA VAL A 19 -6.65 15.18 -4.86
C VAL A 19 -5.29 15.36 -4.19
N ALA A 20 -4.88 16.59 -3.87
CA ALA A 20 -3.62 16.84 -3.16
C ALA A 20 -3.60 16.16 -1.78
N SER A 21 -4.73 16.14 -1.09
CA SER A 21 -4.87 15.44 0.19
C SER A 21 -4.74 13.92 0.06
N TRP A 22 -5.14 13.33 -1.07
CA TRP A 22 -4.92 11.93 -1.40
C TRP A 22 -3.46 11.63 -1.75
N THR A 23 -2.81 12.50 -2.52
CA THR A 23 -1.44 12.31 -3.01
C THR A 23 -0.39 12.53 -1.91
N ALA A 24 -0.60 13.48 -1.02
CA ALA A 24 0.36 13.82 0.03
C ALA A 24 0.83 12.62 0.89
N PRO A 25 -0.05 11.72 1.41
CA PRO A 25 0.41 10.52 2.10
C PRO A 25 1.13 9.53 1.19
N LEU A 26 0.75 9.40 -0.08
CA LEU A 26 1.42 8.49 -1.02
C LEU A 26 2.88 8.90 -1.27
N LEU A 27 3.16 10.20 -1.40
CA LEU A 27 4.53 10.71 -1.51
C LEU A 27 5.35 10.35 -0.26
N ARG A 28 4.80 10.57 0.93
CA ARG A 28 5.47 10.17 2.19
C ARG A 28 5.70 8.66 2.27
N HIS A 29 4.80 7.83 1.71
CA HIS A 29 5.00 6.39 1.65
C HIS A 29 6.12 5.98 0.70
N LEU A 30 6.36 6.74 -0.38
CA LEU A 30 7.52 6.54 -1.26
C LEU A 30 8.83 6.84 -0.52
N ASP A 31 8.88 7.95 0.24
CA ASP A 31 10.04 8.29 1.07
C ASP A 31 10.30 7.18 2.10
N ARG A 32 9.26 6.75 2.82
CA ARG A 32 9.35 5.63 3.78
C ARG A 32 9.81 4.34 3.12
N LEU A 33 9.38 4.06 1.89
CA LEU A 33 9.82 2.88 1.15
C LEU A 33 11.33 2.94 0.86
N ALA A 34 11.83 4.11 0.44
CA ALA A 34 13.25 4.31 0.20
C ALA A 34 14.05 4.15 1.51
N GLU A 35 13.54 4.71 2.61
CA GLU A 35 14.16 4.61 3.94
C GLU A 35 14.18 3.17 4.48
N LEU A 36 13.09 2.39 4.30
CA LEU A 36 12.99 1.02 4.82
C LEU A 36 13.71 -0.01 3.97
N ARG A 37 13.83 0.21 2.66
CA ARG A 37 14.45 -0.73 1.72
C ARG A 37 15.81 -1.26 2.18
N PRO A 38 16.79 -0.46 2.62
CA PRO A 38 18.08 -0.98 3.09
C PRO A 38 17.96 -1.85 4.36
N ARG A 39 16.89 -1.70 5.15
CA ARG A 39 16.62 -2.50 6.36
C ARG A 39 15.83 -3.77 6.10
N VAL A 40 15.10 -3.90 5.00
CA VAL A 40 14.26 -5.09 4.78
C VAL A 40 14.73 -5.96 3.62
N ALA A 41 15.42 -5.37 2.63
CA ALA A 41 15.93 -6.07 1.46
C ALA A 41 17.29 -6.71 1.77
N MET A 42 17.28 -7.76 2.61
CA MET A 42 18.48 -8.49 3.01
C MET A 42 18.42 -9.96 2.63
N VAL A 43 19.59 -10.56 2.40
CA VAL A 43 19.67 -12.03 2.26
C VAL A 43 19.41 -12.71 3.60
N GLN A 44 18.84 -13.92 3.54
CA GLN A 44 18.78 -14.83 4.68
C GLN A 44 19.63 -16.06 4.39
N LEU A 45 20.88 -16.05 4.87
CA LEU A 45 21.78 -17.20 4.84
C LEU A 45 22.40 -17.37 6.23
N GLY A 46 21.87 -18.31 7.01
CA GLY A 46 22.35 -18.59 8.37
C GLY A 46 22.75 -20.05 8.61
N GLY A 47 22.46 -20.97 7.66
CA GLY A 47 22.48 -22.40 7.94
C GLY A 47 21.38 -22.81 8.93
N ALA A 48 21.43 -24.05 9.42
CA ALA A 48 20.35 -24.68 10.20
C ALA A 48 19.91 -23.86 11.44
N VAL A 49 20.88 -23.29 12.17
CA VAL A 49 20.63 -22.55 13.43
C VAL A 49 21.19 -21.14 13.41
N GLY A 50 21.56 -20.61 12.23
CA GLY A 50 22.11 -19.24 12.11
C GLY A 50 23.61 -19.10 12.35
N SER A 51 24.32 -20.18 12.69
CA SER A 51 25.75 -20.18 13.04
C SER A 51 26.70 -20.26 11.84
N LEU A 52 26.19 -20.61 10.64
CA LEU A 52 26.99 -20.87 9.44
C LEU A 52 28.08 -21.96 9.61
N ALA A 53 28.00 -22.81 10.65
CA ALA A 53 29.03 -23.80 10.96
C ALA A 53 29.31 -24.79 9.81
N ALA A 54 28.28 -25.20 9.08
CA ALA A 54 28.40 -26.09 7.92
C ALA A 54 29.15 -25.45 6.73
N MET A 55 29.37 -24.14 6.76
CA MET A 55 30.07 -23.38 5.71
C MET A 55 31.41 -22.80 6.23
N ALA A 56 31.88 -23.26 7.39
CA ALA A 56 33.15 -22.78 7.94
C ALA A 56 34.34 -23.16 7.03
N PRO A 57 35.38 -22.31 6.95
CA PRO A 57 35.50 -20.99 7.58
C PRO A 57 34.83 -19.85 6.77
N HIS A 58 34.29 -20.14 5.59
CA HIS A 58 33.90 -19.15 4.57
C HIS A 58 32.45 -18.65 4.63
N GLY A 59 31.66 -19.08 5.61
CA GLY A 59 30.23 -18.75 5.70
C GLY A 59 29.91 -17.26 5.58
N PRO A 60 30.59 -16.37 6.34
CA PRO A 60 30.39 -14.92 6.22
C PRO A 60 30.73 -14.36 4.83
N GLU A 61 31.81 -14.82 4.19
CA GLU A 61 32.20 -14.44 2.82
C GLU A 61 31.12 -14.88 1.82
N ILE A 62 30.65 -16.11 1.93
CA ILE A 62 29.59 -16.68 1.07
C ILE A 62 28.31 -15.85 1.20
N ARG A 63 27.91 -15.48 2.43
CA ARG A 63 26.73 -14.63 2.66
C ARG A 63 26.88 -13.25 1.99
N ARG A 64 28.05 -12.62 2.12
CA ARG A 64 28.33 -11.32 1.50
C ARG A 64 28.31 -11.40 -0.02
N GLU A 65 28.91 -12.44 -0.59
CA GLU A 65 28.94 -12.64 -2.04
C GLU A 65 27.55 -12.96 -2.59
N LEU A 66 26.74 -13.76 -1.88
CA LEU A 66 25.34 -13.99 -2.20
C LEU A 66 24.54 -12.69 -2.21
N ALA A 67 24.70 -11.86 -1.18
CA ALA A 67 24.04 -10.56 -1.08
C ALA A 67 24.39 -9.67 -2.26
N ARG A 68 25.67 -9.57 -2.60
CA ARG A 68 26.17 -8.82 -3.76
C ARG A 68 25.54 -9.31 -5.07
N ARG A 69 25.51 -10.62 -5.30
CA ARG A 69 24.94 -11.22 -6.52
C ARG A 69 23.44 -11.00 -6.67
N LEU A 70 22.70 -10.95 -5.56
CA LEU A 70 21.26 -10.72 -5.55
C LEU A 70 20.87 -9.24 -5.49
N GLY A 71 21.84 -8.31 -5.36
CA GLY A 71 21.55 -6.89 -5.15
C GLY A 71 20.83 -6.63 -3.81
N LEU A 72 21.06 -7.47 -2.81
CA LEU A 72 20.50 -7.39 -1.47
C LEU A 72 21.58 -7.01 -0.46
N ALA A 73 21.18 -6.50 0.71
CA ALA A 73 22.13 -6.24 1.78
C ALA A 73 22.48 -7.53 2.55
N ALA A 74 23.73 -7.60 3.03
CA ALA A 74 24.17 -8.67 3.92
C ALA A 74 23.85 -8.30 5.37
N PRO A 75 23.09 -9.12 6.12
CA PRO A 75 22.80 -8.82 7.51
C PRO A 75 24.04 -9.07 8.40
N SER A 76 24.11 -8.38 9.54
CA SER A 76 25.16 -8.59 10.56
C SER A 76 25.07 -9.99 11.17
N ILE A 77 23.86 -10.48 11.38
CA ILE A 77 23.56 -11.81 11.92
C ILE A 77 22.35 -12.42 11.20
N SER A 78 22.21 -13.75 11.28
CA SER A 78 21.03 -14.44 10.76
C SER A 78 19.75 -13.95 11.44
N TRP A 79 18.69 -13.73 10.67
CA TRP A 79 17.42 -13.21 11.16
C TRP A 79 16.24 -14.21 11.02
N HIS A 80 16.49 -15.50 10.76
CA HIS A 80 15.42 -16.52 10.60
C HIS A 80 14.46 -16.62 11.81
N ALA A 81 14.89 -16.23 13.01
CA ALA A 81 14.08 -16.24 14.23
C ALA A 81 13.55 -14.84 14.61
N THR A 82 13.97 -13.77 13.95
CA THR A 82 13.47 -12.40 14.20
C THR A 82 12.44 -12.01 13.14
N ARG A 83 11.51 -11.12 13.49
CA ARG A 83 10.40 -10.72 12.62
C ARG A 83 10.27 -9.20 12.47
N ASP A 84 11.13 -8.44 13.13
CA ASP A 84 11.18 -6.97 13.09
C ASP A 84 11.13 -6.42 11.66
N ARG A 85 11.99 -6.94 10.77
CA ARG A 85 12.04 -6.54 9.35
C ARG A 85 10.76 -6.85 8.58
N PHE A 86 10.14 -7.99 8.87
CA PHE A 86 8.88 -8.38 8.24
C PHE A 86 7.74 -7.47 8.70
N VAL A 87 7.68 -7.18 10.01
CA VAL A 87 6.69 -6.27 10.58
C VAL A 87 6.83 -4.87 9.99
N GLU A 88 8.05 -4.38 9.73
CA GLU A 88 8.26 -3.09 9.06
C GLU A 88 7.64 -3.04 7.66
N VAL A 89 7.82 -4.09 6.85
CA VAL A 89 7.19 -4.19 5.52
C VAL A 89 5.67 -4.23 5.63
N VAL A 90 5.13 -5.03 6.55
CA VAL A 90 3.68 -5.14 6.76
C VAL A 90 3.09 -3.80 7.21
N ALA A 91 3.76 -3.10 8.14
CA ALA A 91 3.31 -1.80 8.62
C ALA A 91 3.32 -0.75 7.50
N TRP A 92 4.33 -0.75 6.62
CA TRP A 92 4.35 0.11 5.45
C TRP A 92 3.23 -0.23 4.47
N ALA A 93 3.03 -1.52 4.16
CA ALA A 93 1.97 -1.97 3.27
C ALA A 93 0.58 -1.61 3.80
N ALA A 94 0.35 -1.74 5.11
CA ALA A 94 -0.88 -1.36 5.78
C ALA A 94 -1.16 0.15 5.66
N GLN A 95 -0.13 1.00 5.78
CA GLN A 95 -0.28 2.45 5.60
C GLN A 95 -0.65 2.83 4.17
N VAL A 96 -0.05 2.17 3.18
CA VAL A 96 -0.41 2.33 1.76
C VAL A 96 -1.86 1.90 1.54
N ALA A 97 -2.23 0.71 2.02
CA ALA A 97 -3.58 0.18 1.92
C ALA A 97 -4.62 1.13 2.56
N ALA A 98 -4.35 1.66 3.74
CA ALA A 98 -5.24 2.63 4.40
C ALA A 98 -5.42 3.92 3.58
N SER A 99 -4.35 4.38 2.92
CA SER A 99 -4.41 5.59 2.07
C SER A 99 -5.22 5.34 0.80
N LEU A 100 -5.04 4.17 0.18
CA LEU A 100 -5.86 3.74 -0.96
C LEU A 100 -7.33 3.54 -0.56
N GLY A 101 -7.56 2.99 0.62
CA GLY A 101 -8.91 2.78 1.16
C GLY A 101 -9.66 4.09 1.38
N LYS A 102 -8.96 5.13 1.85
CA LYS A 102 -9.51 6.49 1.91
C LYS A 102 -9.93 6.95 0.51
N ILE A 103 -9.05 6.86 -0.48
CA ILE A 103 -9.35 7.30 -1.85
C ILE A 103 -10.57 6.56 -2.39
N GLY A 104 -10.62 5.24 -2.21
CA GLY A 104 -11.76 4.41 -2.59
C GLY A 104 -13.06 4.89 -1.95
N LEU A 105 -13.06 5.11 -0.62
CA LEU A 105 -14.24 5.57 0.11
C LEU A 105 -14.73 6.94 -0.38
N ASP A 106 -13.82 7.88 -0.61
CA ASP A 106 -14.17 9.20 -1.14
C ASP A 106 -14.84 9.12 -2.52
N ILE A 107 -14.35 8.24 -3.40
CA ILE A 107 -14.93 8.03 -4.72
C ILE A 107 -16.30 7.37 -4.59
N VAL A 108 -16.45 6.37 -3.72
CA VAL A 108 -17.73 5.71 -3.43
C VAL A 108 -18.76 6.73 -2.96
N VAL A 109 -18.43 7.55 -1.95
CA VAL A 109 -19.32 8.60 -1.42
C VAL A 109 -19.62 9.62 -2.51
N GLY A 110 -18.60 10.13 -3.22
CA GLY A 110 -18.79 11.12 -4.28
C GLY A 110 -19.60 10.62 -5.48
N SER A 111 -19.70 9.29 -5.66
CA SER A 111 -20.49 8.64 -6.71
C SER A 111 -21.93 8.34 -6.31
N GLN A 112 -22.34 8.66 -5.08
CA GLN A 112 -23.75 8.58 -4.66
C GLN A 112 -24.63 9.39 -5.62
N THR A 113 -25.82 8.89 -5.93
CA THR A 113 -26.77 9.53 -6.86
C THR A 113 -27.10 10.96 -6.44
N GLU A 114 -27.18 11.20 -5.13
CA GLU A 114 -27.52 12.49 -4.52
C GLU A 114 -26.39 13.52 -4.65
N LEU A 115 -25.14 13.05 -4.77
CA LEU A 115 -23.96 13.91 -4.88
C LEU A 115 -23.53 14.07 -6.34
N ALA A 116 -23.37 12.94 -7.04
CA ALA A 116 -22.94 12.85 -8.44
C ALA A 116 -21.69 13.71 -8.75
N GLU A 117 -20.79 13.88 -7.76
CA GLU A 117 -19.59 14.71 -7.88
C GLU A 117 -18.44 13.94 -8.56
N LEU A 118 -18.43 12.60 -8.43
CA LEU A 118 -17.41 11.72 -8.95
C LEU A 118 -18.05 10.52 -9.65
N SER A 119 -17.35 9.95 -10.63
CA SER A 119 -17.73 8.67 -11.23
C SER A 119 -16.49 7.91 -11.70
N GLU A 120 -16.56 6.59 -11.65
CA GLU A 120 -15.53 5.75 -12.27
C GLU A 120 -15.64 5.79 -13.80
N PRO A 121 -14.52 5.64 -14.52
CA PRO A 121 -14.53 5.47 -15.96
C PRO A 121 -15.48 4.34 -16.39
N SER A 122 -16.30 4.63 -17.41
CA SER A 122 -17.18 3.63 -17.99
C SER A 122 -16.38 2.66 -18.86
N ALA A 123 -16.65 1.35 -18.71
CA ALA A 123 -16.17 0.31 -19.58
C ALA A 123 -17.29 -0.71 -19.83
N PRO A 124 -17.32 -1.39 -20.99
CA PRO A 124 -18.34 -2.41 -21.27
C PRO A 124 -18.44 -3.43 -20.13
N GLY A 125 -19.65 -3.61 -19.57
CA GLY A 125 -19.90 -4.54 -18.47
C GLY A 125 -19.44 -4.08 -17.07
N ARG A 126 -18.76 -2.94 -16.93
CA ARG A 126 -18.23 -2.47 -15.64
C ARG A 126 -19.27 -1.67 -14.86
N GLY A 127 -19.66 -2.15 -13.68
CA GLY A 127 -20.50 -1.41 -12.73
C GLY A 127 -21.93 -1.16 -13.21
N VAL A 128 -22.36 -1.79 -14.30
CA VAL A 128 -23.70 -1.65 -14.88
C VAL A 128 -24.67 -2.68 -14.32
N SER A 129 -25.96 -2.37 -14.38
CA SER A 129 -27.05 -3.29 -14.05
C SER A 129 -27.89 -3.56 -15.28
N SER A 130 -28.26 -4.83 -15.49
CA SER A 130 -29.11 -5.25 -16.60
C SER A 130 -30.54 -4.70 -16.51
N THR A 131 -31.01 -4.36 -15.31
CA THR A 131 -32.37 -3.87 -15.06
C THR A 131 -32.45 -2.36 -14.84
N MET A 132 -31.31 -1.69 -14.62
CA MET A 132 -31.25 -0.24 -14.34
C MET A 132 -30.17 0.41 -15.23
N PRO A 133 -30.53 0.92 -16.42
CA PRO A 133 -29.59 1.52 -17.38
C PRO A 133 -28.78 2.70 -16.82
N GLN A 134 -29.37 3.46 -15.90
CA GLN A 134 -28.72 4.58 -15.21
C GLN A 134 -27.77 4.15 -14.08
N LYS A 135 -27.85 2.89 -13.61
CA LYS A 135 -27.08 2.43 -12.45
C LYS A 135 -25.62 2.25 -12.81
N ARG A 136 -24.76 3.00 -12.10
CA ARG A 136 -23.31 2.94 -12.21
C ARG A 136 -22.70 2.74 -10.84
N ASN A 137 -22.21 1.54 -10.57
CA ASN A 137 -21.57 1.19 -9.31
C ASN A 137 -20.06 1.48 -9.36
N PRO A 138 -19.48 2.14 -8.35
CA PRO A 138 -18.03 2.36 -8.24
C PRO A 138 -17.31 1.10 -7.73
N ILE A 139 -17.34 0.02 -8.51
CA ILE A 139 -16.88 -1.32 -8.07
C ILE A 139 -15.36 -1.38 -7.80
N GLY A 140 -14.54 -0.60 -8.53
CA GLY A 140 -13.10 -0.59 -8.30
C GLY A 140 -12.75 0.10 -6.99
N SER A 141 -13.36 1.25 -6.76
CA SER A 141 -13.19 2.06 -5.56
C SER A 141 -13.72 1.31 -4.33
N HIS A 142 -14.84 0.60 -4.47
CA HIS A 142 -15.36 -0.28 -3.43
C HIS A 142 -14.39 -1.42 -3.07
N SER A 143 -13.75 -2.06 -4.05
CA SER A 143 -12.75 -3.09 -3.75
C SER A 143 -11.53 -2.55 -3.01
N SER A 144 -11.16 -1.29 -3.27
CA SER A 144 -10.04 -0.62 -2.61
C SER A 144 -10.37 -0.07 -1.23
N SER A 145 -11.64 0.27 -0.95
CA SER A 145 -12.07 0.83 0.34
C SER A 145 -12.14 -0.20 1.48
N GLY A 146 -11.92 -1.49 1.17
CA GLY A 146 -11.95 -2.59 2.10
C GLY A 146 -13.35 -3.17 2.31
N PRO A 147 -13.46 -4.30 3.05
CA PRO A 147 -14.75 -4.91 3.35
C PRO A 147 -15.55 -3.98 4.26
N HIS A 148 -16.55 -3.30 3.69
CA HIS A 148 -17.63 -2.70 4.45
C HIS A 148 -18.63 -3.80 4.77
N GLY A 149 -18.45 -4.45 5.92
CA GLY A 149 -19.47 -5.27 6.58
C GLY A 149 -20.38 -4.40 7.43
#